data_AF-A0A813IGE7-F1
#
_entry.id   AF-A0A813IGE7-F1
#
_cell.length_a   1.000
_cell.length_b   1.000
_cell.length_c   1.000
_cell.angle_alpha   90.00
_cell.angle_beta   90.00
_cell.angle_gamma   90.00
#
_symmetry.space_group_name_H-M   'P 1'
#
loop_
_entity.id
_entity.type
_entity.pdbx_description
1 polymer ?
#
loop_
_entity_poly.entity_id
_entity_poly.type
_entity_poly.pdbx_seq_one_letter_code
_entity_poly.pdbx_strand_id
1 'polypeptide(L)'
;MSAASKQDQSEPKESAGAAEHASFAAAFGRTLERFRWVEDPSREELAEELAESGARELYEAMGGLVLTPLSGPGGMLHSYWKMHLALGLVKQHELERGRPFDWIVLSRTDLIWVANHPPLSLMDAKAVWIPHTGRKHDSDGLDGLCDWHAAVPRGLAEVYFGRWLMLVQGVAPATPLHNPHVFLRNVLRVSGAPVGRFPAVAGLESCSHWSCFASWTRKDASNWRWSGERRWAGHRLRAWRSWQWHVGYNQVEVLGSG
;
A
#
# COMPACT_ATOMS: atom_id res chain seq x y z
N MET A 1 -57.36 -2.56 20.56
CA MET A 1 -56.28 -3.35 19.92
C MET A 1 -55.17 -2.38 19.57
N SER A 2 -54.14 -2.30 20.41
CA SER A 2 -52.96 -1.44 20.21
C SER A 2 -51.74 -2.34 20.25
N ALA A 3 -51.05 -2.47 19.12
CA ALA A 3 -49.83 -3.27 19.02
C ALA A 3 -48.66 -2.36 19.37
N ALA A 4 -48.05 -2.62 20.52
CA ALA A 4 -46.84 -1.94 20.96
C ALA A 4 -45.66 -2.35 20.08
N SER A 5 -45.07 -1.35 19.41
CA SER A 5 -43.82 -1.46 18.66
C SER A 5 -42.69 -1.78 19.65
N LYS A 6 -42.07 -2.96 19.49
CA LYS A 6 -40.82 -3.29 20.18
C LYS A 6 -39.70 -2.50 19.53
N GLN A 7 -39.28 -1.42 20.16
CA GLN A 7 -38.01 -0.76 19.85
C GLN A 7 -36.88 -1.72 20.21
N ASP A 8 -36.15 -2.15 19.19
CA ASP A 8 -34.93 -2.93 19.31
C ASP A 8 -33.84 -2.03 19.95
N GLN A 9 -33.61 -2.23 21.25
CA GLN A 9 -32.52 -1.61 22.00
C GLN A 9 -31.26 -2.47 21.87
N SER A 10 -30.81 -2.75 20.65
CA SER A 10 -29.48 -3.31 20.47
C SER A 10 -28.47 -2.21 20.82
N GLU A 11 -27.69 -2.45 21.89
CA GLU A 11 -26.57 -1.58 22.25
C GLU A 11 -25.68 -1.38 21.01
N PRO A 12 -25.26 -0.14 20.70
CA PRO A 12 -24.37 0.09 19.58
C PRO A 12 -23.10 -0.72 19.83
N LYS A 13 -22.91 -1.78 19.03
CA LYS A 13 -21.67 -2.55 19.06
C LYS A 13 -20.53 -1.55 18.86
N GLU A 14 -19.68 -1.41 19.86
CA GLU A 14 -18.44 -0.66 19.72
C GLU A 14 -17.75 -1.15 18.44
N SER A 15 -17.62 -0.27 17.46
CA SER A 15 -17.01 -0.64 16.18
C SER A 15 -15.61 -1.15 16.47
N ALA A 16 -15.22 -2.27 15.84
CA ALA A 16 -13.82 -2.69 15.81
C ALA A 16 -12.97 -1.48 15.37
N GLY A 17 -12.09 -0.98 16.24
CA GLY A 17 -11.32 0.25 16.00
C GLY A 17 -11.54 1.40 16.99
N ALA A 18 -12.49 1.30 17.94
CA ALA A 18 -12.77 2.41 18.87
C ALA A 18 -11.57 2.77 19.77
N ALA A 19 -10.80 1.76 20.22
CA ALA A 19 -9.60 1.96 21.04
C ALA A 19 -8.44 2.56 20.24
N GLU A 20 -8.27 2.13 18.99
CA GLU A 20 -7.32 2.69 18.03
C GLU A 20 -7.68 4.13 17.70
N HIS A 21 -8.96 4.43 17.50
CA HIS A 21 -9.45 5.79 17.28
C HIS A 21 -9.13 6.70 18.48
N ALA A 22 -9.42 6.26 19.70
CA ALA A 22 -9.09 7.02 20.90
C ALA A 22 -7.57 7.26 21.06
N SER A 23 -6.76 6.23 20.81
CA SER A 23 -5.30 6.32 20.86
C SER A 23 -4.74 7.26 19.78
N PHE A 24 -5.28 7.21 18.57
CA PHE A 24 -4.89 8.07 17.46
C PHE A 24 -5.31 9.52 17.70
N ALA A 25 -6.54 9.76 18.19
CA ALA A 25 -7.02 11.09 18.56
C ALA A 25 -6.18 11.70 19.69
N ALA A 26 -5.77 10.90 20.69
CA ALA A 26 -4.88 11.37 21.75
C ALA A 26 -3.49 11.76 21.24
N ALA A 27 -2.93 11.00 20.29
CA ALA A 27 -1.60 11.24 19.74
C ALA A 27 -1.53 12.43 18.77
N PHE A 28 -2.58 12.64 17.97
CA PHE A 28 -2.55 13.61 16.86
C PHE A 28 -3.53 14.78 17.06
N GLY A 29 -4.41 14.74 18.06
CA GLY A 29 -5.17 15.85 18.63
C GLY A 29 -5.77 16.82 17.60
N ARG A 30 -5.48 18.12 17.77
CA ARG A 30 -5.97 19.21 16.91
C ARG A 30 -5.63 19.04 15.43
N THR A 31 -4.56 18.31 15.11
CA THR A 31 -4.14 18.02 13.72
C THR A 31 -5.20 17.21 12.97
N LEU A 32 -6.06 16.50 13.72
CA LEU A 32 -7.11 15.65 13.18
C LEU A 32 -8.52 16.21 13.36
N GLU A 33 -8.70 17.46 13.80
CA GLU A 33 -10.04 18.08 13.91
C GLU A 33 -10.80 18.09 12.57
N ARG A 34 -10.06 17.98 11.45
CA ARG A 34 -10.61 17.86 10.09
C ARG A 34 -10.49 16.45 9.51
N PHE A 35 -10.02 15.48 10.30
CA PHE A 35 -9.89 14.09 9.87
C PHE A 35 -11.25 13.41 9.95
N ARG A 36 -11.64 12.77 8.85
CA ARG A 36 -12.88 12.01 8.78
C ARG A 36 -12.53 10.53 8.67
N TRP A 37 -13.02 9.75 9.62
CA TRP A 37 -13.04 8.30 9.47
C TRP A 37 -14.04 7.94 8.39
N VAL A 38 -13.56 7.17 7.42
CA VAL A 38 -14.37 6.62 6.35
C VAL A 38 -14.26 5.11 6.51
N GLU A 39 -15.41 4.47 6.66
CA GLU A 39 -15.48 3.02 6.68
C GLU A 39 -15.13 2.49 5.29
N ASP A 40 -14.37 1.39 5.26
CA ASP A 40 -14.06 0.74 3.99
C ASP A 40 -15.34 0.14 3.41
N PRO A 41 -15.55 0.22 2.09
CA PRO A 41 -16.68 -0.44 1.48
C PRO A 41 -16.61 -1.94 1.75
N SER A 42 -17.76 -2.53 1.99
CA SER A 42 -17.94 -3.97 2.05
C SER A 42 -17.50 -4.64 0.74
N ARG A 43 -17.33 -5.96 0.80
CA ARG A 43 -17.01 -6.76 -0.38
C ARG A 43 -18.11 -6.61 -1.44
N GLU A 44 -19.36 -6.55 -1.00
CA GLU A 44 -20.55 -6.44 -1.82
C GLU A 44 -20.62 -5.08 -2.53
N GLU A 45 -20.35 -3.97 -1.82
CA GLU A 45 -20.30 -2.63 -2.40
C GLU A 45 -19.19 -2.50 -3.45
N LEU A 46 -17.98 -3.02 -3.17
CA LEU A 46 -16.90 -3.07 -4.16
C LEU A 46 -17.28 -3.88 -5.41
N ALA A 47 -18.04 -4.96 -5.23
CA ALA A 47 -18.48 -5.80 -6.33
C ALA A 47 -19.57 -5.13 -7.17
N GLU A 48 -20.46 -4.37 -6.55
CA GLU A 48 -21.51 -3.60 -7.21
C GLU A 48 -20.92 -2.48 -8.06
N GLU A 49 -19.99 -1.68 -7.52
CA GLU A 49 -19.30 -0.62 -8.27
C GLU A 49 -18.56 -1.18 -9.51
N LEU A 50 -17.98 -2.38 -9.43
CA LEU A 50 -17.32 -3.03 -10.57
C LEU A 50 -18.29 -3.68 -11.57
N ALA A 51 -19.51 -4.02 -11.13
CA ALA A 51 -20.52 -4.64 -11.99
C ALA A 51 -21.16 -3.64 -12.95
N GLU A 52 -21.26 -2.36 -12.55
CA GLU A 52 -21.88 -1.30 -13.37
C GLU A 52 -21.25 -1.14 -14.76
N SER A 53 -19.99 -1.52 -14.94
CA SER A 53 -19.27 -1.46 -16.22
C SER A 53 -19.07 -2.80 -16.91
N GLY A 54 -19.49 -3.92 -16.32
CA GLY A 54 -19.14 -5.27 -16.77
C GLY A 54 -17.66 -5.61 -16.57
N ALA A 55 -16.92 -4.82 -15.80
CA ALA A 55 -15.52 -5.05 -15.47
C ALA A 55 -15.34 -6.25 -14.51
N ARG A 56 -16.36 -6.52 -13.69
CA ARG A 56 -16.35 -7.59 -12.71
C ARG A 56 -16.08 -8.95 -13.34
N GLU A 57 -16.85 -9.36 -14.35
CA GLU A 57 -16.72 -10.67 -14.98
C GLU A 57 -15.35 -10.83 -15.66
N LEU A 58 -14.90 -9.78 -16.36
CA LEU A 58 -13.61 -9.76 -17.03
C LEU A 58 -12.47 -9.98 -16.03
N TYR A 59 -12.48 -9.25 -14.93
CA TYR A 59 -11.39 -9.32 -13.96
C TYR A 59 -11.47 -10.56 -13.07
N GLU A 60 -12.66 -10.98 -12.63
CA GLU A 60 -12.83 -12.25 -11.90
C GLU A 60 -12.29 -13.43 -12.72
N ALA A 61 -12.56 -13.47 -14.03
CA ALA A 61 -12.01 -14.49 -14.93
C ALA A 61 -10.48 -14.43 -15.05
N MET A 62 -9.86 -13.25 -14.91
CA MET A 62 -8.41 -13.09 -14.90
C MET A 62 -7.77 -13.58 -13.58
N GLY A 63 -8.49 -13.51 -12.46
CA GLY A 63 -8.00 -13.92 -11.14
C GLY A 63 -6.80 -13.09 -10.62
N GLY A 64 -6.09 -13.62 -9.62
CA GLY A 64 -4.92 -12.97 -9.01
C GLY A 64 -5.24 -12.11 -7.79
N LEU A 65 -4.21 -11.40 -7.29
CA LEU A 65 -4.29 -10.66 -6.01
C LEU A 65 -4.89 -9.26 -6.15
N VAL A 66 -4.91 -8.70 -7.37
CA VAL A 66 -5.38 -7.33 -7.65
C VAL A 66 -6.83 -7.12 -7.26
N LEU A 67 -7.67 -8.15 -7.36
CA LEU A 67 -9.10 -8.08 -7.05
C LEU A 67 -9.45 -8.53 -5.65
N THR A 68 -8.49 -8.79 -4.78
CA THR A 68 -8.81 -9.11 -3.39
C THR A 68 -9.51 -7.90 -2.74
N PRO A 69 -10.66 -8.07 -2.05
CA PRO A 69 -11.18 -9.34 -1.50
C PRO A 69 -12.11 -10.18 -2.41
N LEU A 70 -12.44 -9.75 -3.63
CA LEU A 70 -13.38 -10.46 -4.52
C LEU A 70 -12.86 -11.82 -4.99
N SER A 71 -11.59 -11.91 -5.38
CA SER A 71 -10.95 -13.13 -5.89
C SER A 71 -10.37 -14.05 -4.79
N GLY A 72 -10.39 -13.61 -3.53
CA GLY A 72 -9.77 -14.33 -2.41
C GLY A 72 -9.39 -13.40 -1.25
N PRO A 73 -8.75 -13.92 -0.20
CA PRO A 73 -8.35 -13.11 0.95
C PRO A 73 -7.32 -12.04 0.55
N GLY A 74 -7.54 -10.80 0.99
CA GLY A 74 -6.65 -9.66 0.76
C GLY A 74 -7.43 -8.35 0.72
N GLY A 75 -6.72 -7.23 0.54
CA GLY A 75 -7.31 -5.87 0.61
C GLY A 75 -6.80 -4.95 -0.50
N MET A 76 -6.47 -5.50 -1.68
CA MET A 76 -5.91 -4.69 -2.76
C MET A 76 -6.92 -3.74 -3.38
N LEU A 77 -8.17 -4.15 -3.57
CA LEU A 77 -9.22 -3.26 -4.06
C LEU A 77 -9.49 -2.12 -3.07
N HIS A 78 -9.53 -2.42 -1.77
CA HIS A 78 -9.58 -1.37 -0.74
C HIS A 78 -8.41 -0.40 -0.86
N SER A 79 -7.21 -0.90 -1.16
CA SER A 79 -6.03 -0.05 -1.36
C SER A 79 -6.19 0.87 -2.58
N TYR A 80 -6.70 0.37 -3.71
CA TYR A 80 -6.96 1.21 -4.90
C TYR A 80 -8.06 2.24 -4.64
N TRP A 81 -9.14 1.82 -3.99
CA TRP A 81 -10.25 2.70 -3.62
C TRP A 81 -9.79 3.81 -2.67
N LYS A 82 -9.00 3.49 -1.64
CA LYS A 82 -8.38 4.47 -0.73
C LYS A 82 -7.48 5.46 -1.47
N MET A 83 -6.65 4.99 -2.40
CA MET A 83 -5.82 5.87 -3.22
C MET A 83 -6.65 6.82 -4.09
N HIS A 84 -7.78 6.34 -4.63
CA HIS A 84 -8.71 7.16 -5.38
C HIS A 84 -9.35 8.25 -4.51
N LEU A 85 -9.84 7.90 -3.32
CA LEU A 85 -10.38 8.87 -2.37
C LEU A 85 -9.33 9.89 -1.93
N ALA A 86 -8.13 9.42 -1.60
CA ALA A 86 -7.02 10.29 -1.20
C ALA A 86 -6.68 11.30 -2.31
N LEU A 87 -6.67 10.89 -3.58
CA LEU A 87 -6.49 11.81 -4.70
C LEU A 87 -7.63 12.84 -4.77
N GLY A 88 -8.87 12.44 -4.50
CA GLY A 88 -10.01 13.37 -4.42
C GLY A 88 -9.82 14.44 -3.35
N LEU A 89 -9.39 14.04 -2.15
CA LEU A 89 -9.08 14.97 -1.04
C LEU A 89 -7.93 15.91 -1.39
N VAL A 90 -6.88 15.40 -2.05
CA VAL A 90 -5.78 16.23 -2.55
C VAL A 90 -6.32 17.28 -3.52
N LYS A 91 -7.13 16.88 -4.51
CA LYS A 91 -7.72 17.81 -5.50
C LYS A 91 -8.58 18.88 -4.84
N GLN A 92 -9.43 18.51 -3.88
CA GLN A 92 -10.23 19.48 -3.15
C GLN A 92 -9.35 20.49 -2.43
N HIS A 93 -8.30 20.03 -1.75
CA HIS A 93 -7.38 20.92 -1.05
C HIS A 93 -6.59 21.82 -2.01
N GLU A 94 -6.17 21.31 -3.18
CA GLU A 94 -5.53 22.11 -4.24
C GLU A 94 -6.42 23.26 -4.72
N LEU A 95 -7.73 23.02 -4.85
CA LEU A 95 -8.72 24.04 -5.20
C LEU A 95 -8.84 25.10 -4.09
N GLU A 96 -8.97 24.68 -2.83
CA GLU A 96 -9.09 25.58 -1.68
C GLU A 96 -7.88 26.51 -1.52
N ARG A 97 -6.66 25.99 -1.75
CA ARG A 97 -5.42 26.76 -1.66
C ARG A 97 -5.05 27.53 -2.95
N GLY A 98 -5.80 27.32 -4.03
CA GLY A 98 -5.56 27.96 -5.34
C GLY A 98 -4.26 27.56 -6.05
N ARG A 99 -3.66 26.42 -5.68
CA ARG A 99 -2.41 25.94 -6.30
C ARG A 99 -2.30 24.41 -6.20
N PRO A 100 -2.00 23.71 -7.32
CA PRO A 100 -1.72 22.29 -7.29
C PRO A 100 -0.42 21.98 -6.52
N PHE A 101 -0.32 20.80 -5.94
CA PHE A 101 0.95 20.29 -5.46
C PHE A 101 1.89 20.06 -6.65
N ASP A 102 3.20 20.16 -6.43
CA ASP A 102 4.17 19.77 -7.46
C ASP A 102 4.34 18.24 -7.48
N TRP A 103 4.21 17.61 -6.30
CA TRP A 103 4.39 16.18 -6.07
C TRP A 103 3.34 15.63 -5.10
N ILE A 104 2.91 14.40 -5.32
CA ILE A 104 2.12 13.59 -4.39
C ILE A 104 2.94 12.36 -4.04
N VAL A 105 3.11 12.09 -2.75
CA VAL A 105 3.91 10.97 -2.26
C VAL A 105 3.00 9.90 -1.68
N LEU A 106 3.12 8.68 -2.20
CA LEU A 106 2.54 7.50 -1.57
C LEU A 106 3.59 6.92 -0.62
N SER A 107 3.20 6.59 0.60
CA SER A 107 4.02 5.77 1.50
C SER A 107 3.10 4.89 2.31
N ARG A 108 3.41 3.61 2.39
CA ARG A 108 2.87 2.76 3.43
C ARG A 108 3.35 3.24 4.81
N THR A 109 2.49 3.07 5.80
CA THR A 109 2.74 3.51 7.19
C THR A 109 3.58 2.51 7.99
N ASP A 110 3.65 1.25 7.55
CA ASP A 110 4.41 0.15 8.16
C ASP A 110 5.85 0.00 7.59
N LEU A 111 6.37 1.08 7.01
CA LEU A 111 7.73 1.12 6.49
C LEU A 111 8.74 1.58 7.54
N ILE A 112 9.79 0.80 7.74
CA ILE A 112 11.00 1.18 8.46
C ILE A 112 11.96 1.89 7.50
N TRP A 113 12.28 3.14 7.81
CA TRP A 113 13.21 3.97 7.03
C TRP A 113 14.66 3.71 7.45
N VAL A 114 15.45 3.17 6.52
CA VAL A 114 16.89 2.92 6.72
C VAL A 114 17.77 4.08 6.28
N ALA A 115 17.22 4.97 5.45
CA ALA A 115 17.88 6.15 4.90
C ALA A 115 16.84 7.25 4.66
N ASN A 116 17.30 8.48 4.46
CA ASN A 116 16.41 9.58 4.06
C ASN A 116 15.97 9.41 2.60
N HIS A 117 14.72 9.77 2.30
CA HIS A 117 14.26 9.88 0.92
C HIS A 117 15.13 10.87 0.13
N PRO A 118 15.51 10.57 -1.13
CA PRO A 118 16.24 11.53 -1.95
C PRO A 118 15.46 12.82 -2.15
N PRO A 119 16.12 14.00 -2.18
CA PRO A 119 15.43 15.25 -2.45
C PRO A 119 14.64 15.20 -3.77
N LEU A 120 13.39 15.68 -3.74
CA LEU A 120 12.53 15.72 -4.93
C LEU A 120 13.12 16.58 -6.06
N SER A 121 14.01 17.52 -5.73
CA SER A 121 14.73 18.35 -6.71
C SER A 121 15.71 17.56 -7.60
N LEU A 122 16.04 16.32 -7.23
CA LEU A 122 16.88 15.42 -8.04
C LEU A 122 16.04 14.54 -8.98
N MET A 123 14.72 14.62 -8.89
CA MET A 123 13.78 13.77 -9.63
C MET A 123 13.20 14.54 -10.82
N ASP A 124 13.18 13.91 -12.00
CA ASP A 124 12.52 14.46 -13.18
C ASP A 124 10.99 14.44 -12.97
N ALA A 125 10.37 15.62 -13.04
CA ALA A 125 8.92 15.80 -12.90
C ALA A 125 8.11 15.17 -14.05
N LYS A 126 8.75 14.58 -15.06
CA LYS A 126 8.10 13.82 -16.14
C LYS A 126 8.00 12.32 -15.86
N ALA A 127 8.47 11.83 -14.72
CA ALA A 127 8.48 10.41 -14.41
C ALA A 127 7.87 10.10 -13.03
N VAL A 128 7.25 8.93 -12.91
CA VAL A 128 6.88 8.36 -11.60
C VAL A 128 8.11 7.75 -10.98
N TRP A 129 8.48 8.19 -9.78
CA TRP A 129 9.67 7.74 -9.09
C TRP A 129 9.32 6.68 -8.05
N ILE A 130 9.96 5.53 -8.13
CA ILE A 130 9.76 4.41 -7.21
C ILE A 130 11.11 3.84 -6.75
N PRO A 131 11.13 3.12 -5.62
CA PRO A 131 12.30 2.38 -5.19
C PRO A 131 12.81 1.43 -6.28
N HIS A 132 14.10 1.45 -6.51
CA HIS A 132 14.80 0.42 -7.25
C HIS A 132 14.88 -0.83 -6.37
N THR A 133 14.25 -1.90 -6.82
CA THR A 133 14.20 -3.16 -6.08
C THR A 133 14.90 -4.24 -6.89
N GLY A 134 15.86 -4.94 -6.29
CA GLY A 134 16.56 -6.05 -6.95
C GLY A 134 15.68 -7.29 -7.17
N ARG A 135 14.35 -7.19 -7.04
CA ARG A 135 13.41 -8.30 -7.21
C ARG A 135 13.10 -8.50 -8.68
N LYS A 136 13.55 -9.63 -9.24
CA LYS A 136 13.28 -9.97 -10.64
C LYS A 136 11.84 -10.46 -10.90
N HIS A 137 11.17 -10.99 -9.88
CA HIS A 137 9.85 -11.63 -10.01
C HIS A 137 8.71 -10.66 -10.37
N ASP A 138 8.89 -9.36 -10.14
CA ASP A 138 7.95 -8.30 -10.52
C ASP A 138 8.58 -7.30 -11.51
N SER A 139 9.57 -7.76 -12.29
CA SER A 139 10.42 -6.86 -13.07
C SER A 139 9.72 -6.27 -14.29
N ASP A 140 10.11 -5.06 -14.65
CA ASP A 140 9.81 -4.38 -15.91
C ASP A 140 10.87 -4.66 -17.00
N GLY A 141 11.68 -5.70 -16.82
CA GLY A 141 12.79 -6.08 -17.69
C GLY A 141 14.18 -5.83 -17.08
N LEU A 142 14.28 -4.93 -16.10
CA LEU A 142 15.53 -4.68 -15.39
C LEU A 142 15.35 -4.84 -13.87
N ASP A 143 14.28 -4.28 -13.29
CA ASP A 143 14.08 -4.23 -11.83
C ASP A 143 12.61 -4.36 -11.41
N GLY A 144 12.37 -4.88 -10.21
CA GLY A 144 11.01 -5.04 -9.68
C GLY A 144 10.32 -3.70 -9.45
N LEU A 145 9.06 -3.57 -9.85
CA LEU A 145 8.20 -2.48 -9.40
C LEU A 145 7.73 -2.77 -7.97
N CYS A 146 7.75 -1.75 -7.12
CA CYS A 146 7.23 -1.84 -5.77
C CYS A 146 6.49 -0.54 -5.46
N ASP A 147 5.21 -0.66 -5.13
CA ASP A 147 4.31 0.47 -4.96
C ASP A 147 4.10 0.86 -3.49
N TRP A 148 4.97 0.36 -2.61
CA TRP A 148 4.90 0.68 -1.18
C TRP A 148 5.34 2.11 -0.87
N HIS A 149 6.16 2.69 -1.74
CA HIS A 149 6.55 4.08 -1.67
C HIS A 149 6.75 4.63 -3.08
N ALA A 150 6.26 5.83 -3.36
CA ALA A 150 6.44 6.48 -4.65
C ALA A 150 6.38 8.00 -4.52
N ALA A 151 7.19 8.69 -5.31
CA ALA A 151 7.07 10.13 -5.53
C ALA A 151 6.49 10.35 -6.94
N VAL A 152 5.29 10.92 -6.99
CA VAL A 152 4.50 11.05 -8.22
C VAL A 152 4.37 12.54 -8.55
N PRO A 153 4.90 13.01 -9.69
CA PRO A 153 4.65 14.37 -10.14
C PRO A 153 3.16 14.58 -10.32
N ARG A 154 2.66 15.77 -10.00
CA ARG A 154 1.22 16.03 -10.01
C ARG A 154 0.54 15.74 -11.34
N GLY A 155 1.20 16.01 -12.46
CA GLY A 155 0.69 15.73 -13.81
C GLY A 155 0.55 14.24 -14.16
N LEU A 156 1.11 13.34 -13.34
CA LEU A 156 1.00 11.88 -13.48
C LEU A 156 0.16 11.23 -12.37
N ALA A 157 -0.41 12.02 -11.46
CA ALA A 157 -1.13 11.53 -10.30
C ALA A 157 -2.37 10.71 -10.70
N GLU A 158 -3.12 11.16 -11.70
CA GLU A 158 -4.29 10.46 -12.20
C GLU A 158 -3.95 9.08 -12.76
N VAL A 159 -2.79 8.92 -13.39
CA VAL A 159 -2.33 7.62 -13.90
C VAL A 159 -1.98 6.69 -12.74
N TYR A 160 -1.24 7.18 -11.74
CA TYR A 160 -0.74 6.34 -10.65
C TYR A 160 -1.82 5.97 -9.62
N PHE A 161 -2.59 6.97 -9.18
CA PHE A 161 -3.61 6.82 -8.13
C PHE A 161 -5.00 6.48 -8.69
N GLY A 162 -5.25 6.70 -9.99
CA GLY A 162 -6.53 6.42 -10.65
C GLY A 162 -6.78 4.95 -11.00
N ARG A 163 -6.01 4.02 -10.42
CA ARG A 163 -6.13 2.57 -10.68
C ARG A 163 -7.52 2.01 -10.37
N TRP A 164 -8.18 2.51 -9.32
CA TRP A 164 -9.58 2.15 -9.03
C TRP A 164 -10.52 2.51 -10.16
N LEU A 165 -10.47 3.76 -10.64
CA LEU A 165 -11.32 4.23 -11.73
C LEU A 165 -11.09 3.42 -13.02
N MET A 166 -9.84 3.06 -13.31
CA MET A 166 -9.54 2.22 -14.48
C MET A 166 -10.23 0.86 -14.37
N LEU A 167 -10.27 0.26 -13.18
CA LEU A 167 -10.98 -1.00 -12.93
C LEU A 167 -12.49 -0.80 -13.07
N VAL A 168 -13.06 0.20 -12.38
CA VAL A 168 -14.49 0.52 -12.45
C VAL A 168 -14.95 0.85 -13.87
N GLN A 169 -14.10 1.42 -14.72
CA GLN A 169 -14.43 1.73 -16.11
C GLN A 169 -14.18 0.59 -17.09
N GLY A 170 -13.63 -0.55 -16.64
CA GLY A 170 -13.27 -1.67 -17.51
C GLY A 170 -12.13 -1.39 -18.49
N VAL A 171 -11.34 -0.33 -18.25
CA VAL A 171 -10.21 0.08 -19.12
C VAL A 171 -8.85 -0.27 -18.53
N ALA A 172 -8.81 -0.89 -17.35
CA ALA A 172 -7.56 -1.23 -16.69
C ALA A 172 -6.79 -2.28 -17.51
N PRO A 173 -5.48 -2.08 -17.73
CA PRO A 173 -4.63 -3.01 -18.48
C PRO A 173 -4.24 -4.22 -17.62
N ALA A 174 -5.26 -4.97 -17.21
CA ALA A 174 -5.14 -6.18 -16.42
C ALA A 174 -4.61 -7.35 -17.25
N THR A 175 -3.95 -8.30 -16.59
CA THR A 175 -3.53 -9.57 -17.18
C THR A 175 -3.91 -10.70 -16.24
N PRO A 176 -4.12 -11.93 -16.73
CA PRO A 176 -4.41 -13.08 -15.87
C PRO A 176 -3.39 -13.24 -14.75
N LEU A 177 -3.88 -13.57 -13.54
CA LEU A 177 -3.10 -13.80 -12.32
C LEU A 177 -2.18 -12.63 -11.92
N HIS A 178 -2.48 -11.40 -12.37
CA HIS A 178 -1.63 -10.26 -12.06
C HIS A 178 -1.59 -9.95 -10.55
N ASN A 179 -0.38 -9.68 -10.08
CA ASN A 179 -0.15 -9.10 -8.77
C ASN A 179 -0.19 -7.56 -8.87
N PRO A 180 -0.29 -6.83 -7.74
CA PRO A 180 -0.39 -5.37 -7.73
C PRO A 180 0.75 -4.64 -8.46
N HIS A 181 1.98 -5.17 -8.36
CA HIS A 181 3.14 -4.58 -9.02
C HIS A 181 3.08 -4.74 -10.55
N VAL A 182 2.65 -5.92 -11.03
CA VAL A 182 2.42 -6.17 -12.45
C VAL A 182 1.29 -5.29 -12.98
N PHE A 183 0.23 -5.09 -12.20
CA PHE A 183 -0.85 -4.18 -12.58
C PHE A 183 -0.37 -2.74 -12.69
N LEU A 184 0.37 -2.23 -11.69
CA LEU A 184 0.99 -0.91 -11.76
C LEU A 184 1.90 -0.77 -12.99
N ARG A 185 2.74 -1.78 -13.28
CA ARG A 185 3.59 -1.80 -14.48
C ARG A 185 2.79 -1.57 -15.74
N ASN A 186 1.71 -2.33 -15.91
CA ASN A 186 0.92 -2.29 -17.12
C ASN A 186 0.20 -0.94 -17.25
N VAL A 187 -0.31 -0.39 -16.14
CA VAL A 187 -0.90 0.96 -16.10
C VAL A 187 0.11 1.99 -16.57
N LEU A 188 1.30 2.05 -15.96
CA LEU A 188 2.33 3.03 -16.32
C LEU A 188 2.77 2.87 -17.77
N ARG A 189 2.95 1.62 -18.24
CA ARG A 189 3.37 1.33 -19.61
C ARG A 189 2.32 1.73 -20.65
N VAL A 190 1.06 1.35 -20.45
CA VAL A 190 -0.02 1.65 -21.40
C VAL A 190 -0.33 3.14 -21.44
N SER A 191 -0.26 3.83 -20.30
CA SER A 191 -0.42 5.28 -20.24
C SER A 191 0.80 6.06 -20.74
N GLY A 192 1.91 5.38 -21.08
CA GLY A 192 3.16 6.02 -21.50
C GLY A 192 3.85 6.83 -20.40
N ALA A 193 3.51 6.60 -19.14
CA ALA A 193 4.10 7.30 -18.00
C ALA A 193 5.52 6.78 -17.73
N PRO A 194 6.56 7.63 -17.87
CA PRO A 194 7.93 7.22 -17.61
C PRO A 194 8.13 6.81 -16.14
N VAL A 195 9.03 5.85 -15.90
CA VAL A 195 9.38 5.39 -14.55
C VAL A 195 10.82 5.77 -14.23
N GLY A 196 10.98 6.60 -13.20
CA GLY A 196 12.26 6.91 -12.57
C GLY A 196 12.52 5.99 -11.38
N ARG A 197 13.80 5.82 -11.02
CA ARG A 197 14.22 4.90 -9.96
C ARG A 197 15.10 5.62 -8.95
N PHE A 198 14.84 5.41 -7.67
CA PHE A 198 15.70 5.88 -6.60
C PHE A 198 16.11 4.74 -5.66
N PRO A 199 17.21 4.87 -4.87
CA PRO A 199 17.64 3.81 -3.97
C PRO A 199 16.51 3.40 -3.01
N ALA A 200 16.32 2.11 -2.76
CA ALA A 200 15.34 1.71 -1.77
C ALA A 200 15.80 2.10 -0.35
N VAL A 201 15.15 3.10 0.22
CA VAL A 201 15.50 3.71 1.52
C VAL A 201 14.59 3.30 2.67
N ALA A 202 13.60 2.44 2.42
CA ALA A 202 12.69 1.90 3.42
C ALA A 202 12.21 0.47 3.05
N GLY A 203 11.74 -0.30 4.05
CA GLY A 203 11.18 -1.65 3.88
C GLY A 203 10.18 -2.01 4.99
N LEU A 204 9.44 -3.11 4.85
CA LEU A 204 8.36 -3.47 5.80
C LEU A 204 8.87 -3.87 7.20
N GLU A 205 8.12 -3.47 8.23
CA GLU A 205 8.43 -3.70 9.66
C GLU A 205 8.34 -5.16 10.11
N SER A 206 7.33 -5.92 9.65
CA SER A 206 6.98 -7.23 10.23
C SER A 206 7.71 -8.44 9.62
N CYS A 207 8.83 -8.25 8.95
CA CYS A 207 9.63 -9.40 8.56
C CYS A 207 10.47 -9.87 9.77
N SER A 208 10.20 -11.08 10.27
CA SER A 208 11.03 -11.77 11.30
C SER A 208 12.53 -11.81 10.96
N HIS A 209 12.84 -11.51 9.70
CA HIS A 209 14.15 -11.29 9.17
C HIS A 209 14.15 -10.03 8.30
N TRP A 210 15.12 -9.13 8.47
CA TRP A 210 15.43 -8.08 7.49
C TRP A 210 15.77 -8.65 6.07
N SER A 211 15.82 -9.99 5.93
CA SER A 211 16.10 -10.71 4.70
C SER A 211 14.94 -10.83 3.70
N CYS A 212 13.74 -10.34 4.01
CA CYS A 212 12.76 -10.01 2.95
C CYS A 212 13.34 -9.03 1.90
N PHE A 213 14.44 -8.33 2.27
CA PHE A 213 15.07 -7.22 1.53
C PHE A 213 16.61 -7.23 1.56
N ALA A 214 17.28 -8.33 1.89
CA ALA A 214 18.74 -8.38 2.08
C ALA A 214 19.59 -7.98 0.85
N SER A 215 19.00 -7.88 -0.35
CA SER A 215 19.69 -7.45 -1.57
C SER A 215 19.56 -5.94 -1.88
N TRP A 216 18.82 -5.16 -1.09
CA TRP A 216 18.36 -3.82 -1.48
C TRP A 216 19.29 -2.69 -1.02
N THR A 217 19.98 -2.89 0.09
CA THR A 217 21.00 -1.95 0.55
C THR A 217 22.34 -2.38 -0.02
N ARG A 218 22.85 -1.65 -1.02
CA ARG A 218 24.24 -1.86 -1.44
C ARG A 218 25.10 -1.65 -0.19
N LYS A 219 25.98 -2.62 0.11
CA LYS A 219 26.78 -2.64 1.34
C LYS A 219 27.64 -1.37 1.52
N ASP A 220 27.84 -0.60 0.46
CA ASP A 220 28.67 0.60 0.35
C ASP A 220 27.89 1.94 0.45
N ALA A 221 26.55 1.93 0.48
CA ALA A 221 25.77 3.16 0.46
C ALA A 221 26.05 4.02 1.71
N SER A 222 26.44 5.29 1.53
CA SER A 222 26.82 6.22 2.59
C SER A 222 25.64 6.94 3.28
N ASN A 223 24.40 6.66 2.85
CA ASN A 223 23.20 7.39 3.22
C ASN A 223 22.34 6.74 4.32
N TRP A 224 22.90 5.78 5.06
CA TRP A 224 22.18 5.15 6.18
C TRP A 224 21.86 6.18 7.26
N ARG A 225 20.59 6.25 7.65
CA ARG A 225 20.11 7.11 8.74
C ARG A 225 20.73 6.70 10.08
N TRP A 226 20.96 5.41 10.26
CA TRP A 226 21.57 4.82 11.46
C TRP A 226 22.85 4.07 11.10
N SER A 227 23.97 4.80 11.02
CA SER A 227 25.28 4.23 10.65
C SER A 227 25.74 3.10 11.59
N GLY A 228 25.31 3.11 12.85
CA GLY A 228 25.56 2.05 13.84
C GLY A 228 24.81 0.74 13.54
N GLU A 229 23.62 0.81 12.95
CA GLU A 229 22.79 -0.36 12.60
C GLU A 229 23.27 -1.09 11.34
N ARG A 230 24.14 -0.46 10.56
CA ARG A 230 24.80 -1.07 9.39
C ARG A 230 25.50 -2.39 9.73
N ARG A 231 26.10 -2.49 10.93
CA ARG A 231 26.75 -3.72 11.43
C ARG A 231 25.74 -4.76 11.90
N TRP A 232 24.61 -4.34 12.47
CA TRP A 232 23.56 -5.21 12.99
C TRP A 232 22.78 -5.92 11.88
N ALA A 233 22.47 -5.22 10.78
CA ALA A 233 21.86 -5.82 9.59
C ALA A 233 22.75 -6.92 8.97
N GLY A 234 24.08 -6.75 9.00
CA GLY A 234 25.04 -7.72 8.44
C GLY A 234 25.30 -8.96 9.30
N HIS A 235 25.22 -8.87 10.64
CA HIS A 235 25.53 -9.98 11.56
C HIS A 235 24.37 -10.97 11.75
N ARG A 236 23.11 -10.51 11.79
CA ARG A 236 21.94 -11.43 11.86
C ARG A 236 21.76 -12.28 10.59
N LEU A 237 22.23 -11.79 9.43
CA LEU A 237 22.21 -12.55 8.17
C LEU A 237 23.11 -13.80 8.17
N ARG A 238 24.16 -13.85 9.01
CA ARG A 238 25.06 -15.02 9.11
C ARG A 238 24.73 -15.97 10.25
N ALA A 239 24.30 -15.44 11.41
CA ALA A 239 24.01 -16.25 12.58
C ALA A 239 22.78 -17.16 12.44
N TRP A 240 21.86 -16.86 11.53
CA TRP A 240 20.64 -17.65 11.32
C TRP A 240 20.74 -18.72 10.22
N ARG A 241 21.71 -18.62 9.30
CA ARG A 241 21.97 -19.69 8.31
C ARG A 241 22.50 -20.97 8.96
N SER A 242 23.04 -20.90 10.17
CA SER A 242 23.47 -22.07 10.96
C SER A 242 22.36 -22.64 11.86
N TRP A 243 21.25 -21.93 12.08
CA TRP A 243 20.14 -22.38 12.93
C TRP A 243 18.98 -23.05 12.18
N GLN A 244 18.90 -22.86 10.86
CA GLN A 244 17.82 -23.42 10.03
C GLN A 244 17.87 -24.93 9.78
N TRP A 245 18.84 -25.65 10.35
CA TRP A 245 18.85 -27.11 10.31
C TRP A 245 18.15 -27.77 11.52
N HIS A 246 17.68 -27.03 12.54
CA HIS A 246 17.34 -27.65 13.83
C HIS A 246 15.99 -27.27 14.47
N VAL A 247 15.07 -26.58 13.81
CA VAL A 247 13.73 -26.39 14.38
C VAL A 247 12.67 -26.78 13.37
N GLY A 248 12.21 -28.02 13.51
CA GLY A 248 11.05 -28.56 12.81
C GLY A 248 9.79 -27.83 13.24
N TYR A 249 8.90 -27.65 12.27
CA TYR A 249 7.48 -27.39 12.49
C TYR A 249 6.93 -28.40 13.49
N ASN A 250 6.60 -27.96 14.71
CA ASN A 250 5.56 -28.57 15.53
C ASN A 250 5.20 -27.69 16.73
N GLN A 251 3.89 -27.48 16.86
CA GLN A 251 3.12 -27.12 18.05
C GLN A 251 3.17 -25.67 18.57
N VAL A 252 2.01 -25.02 18.42
CA VAL A 252 1.56 -23.86 19.17
C VAL A 252 0.99 -24.38 20.49
N GLU A 253 1.62 -24.04 21.62
CA GLU A 253 0.96 -24.03 22.92
C GLU A 253 0.55 -22.59 23.25
N VAL A 254 -0.74 -22.41 23.51
CA VAL A 254 -1.33 -21.17 24.01
C VAL A 254 -1.12 -21.16 25.52
N LEU A 255 -0.35 -20.18 26.01
CA LEU A 255 -0.30 -19.85 27.43
C LEU A 255 -1.20 -18.64 27.68
N GLY A 256 -2.29 -18.87 28.40
CA GLY A 256 -3.08 -17.84 29.07
C GLY A 256 -3.06 -18.13 30.57
N SER A 257 -2.50 -17.19 31.32
CA SER A 257 -2.49 -17.13 32.78
C SER A 257 -3.79 -16.51 33.31
N GLY A 258 -4.37 -17.15 34.34
CA GLY A 258 -5.56 -16.73 35.08
C GLY A 258 -6.11 -17.87 35.91
#